data_AF-A0A1I7KWG6-F1
#
_entry.id   AF-A0A1I7KWG6-F1
#
_cell.length_a   1.000
_cell.length_b   1.000
_cell.length_c   1.000
_cell.angle_alpha   90.00
_cell.angle_beta   90.00
_cell.angle_gamma   90.00
#
_symmetry.space_group_name_H-M   'P 1'
#
loop_
_entity.id
_entity.type
_entity.pdbx_description
1 polymer ?
#
loop_
_entity_poly.entity_id
_entity_poly.type
_entity_poly.pdbx_seq_one_letter_code
_entity_poly.pdbx_strand_id
1 'polypeptide(L)'
;MKLLVKRNLAVFTAVLMIFGTFIAGEAKAYAASGDTTVYITKSGKKYHADGCQHLNKSKIATTLENAVKKGKTPCKDCNPVTLDDASATPAPATKAVAPAATNTTAAATPATADATVEALKTYKGNTKDFNAYTYYINNADLQTAIGADGDKLLKHYNEYGKAEGRIAK
;
A
#
# COMPACT_ATOMS: atom_id res chain seq x y z
N MET A 1 44.89 53.08 26.16
CA MET A 1 44.28 53.16 24.81
C MET A 1 42.91 52.47 24.91
N LYS A 2 41.89 53.04 25.55
CA LYS A 2 41.01 54.16 25.13
C LYS A 2 40.55 54.04 23.68
N LEU A 3 39.26 53.65 23.56
CA LEU A 3 38.27 53.92 22.51
C LEU A 3 38.72 53.79 21.06
N LEU A 4 38.07 52.88 20.32
CA LEU A 4 37.92 52.68 18.86
C LEU A 4 38.01 51.15 18.70
N VAL A 5 36.94 50.34 18.58
CA VAL A 5 35.96 50.32 17.50
C VAL A 5 34.68 49.62 18.02
N LYS A 6 33.93 50.32 18.88
CA LYS A 6 32.54 49.99 19.28
C LYS A 6 31.54 50.25 18.13
N ARG A 7 31.82 49.76 16.92
CA ARG A 7 30.99 50.09 15.74
C ARG A 7 30.57 48.93 14.85
N ASN A 8 30.85 47.69 15.26
CA ASN A 8 30.38 46.50 14.55
C ASN A 8 29.39 45.66 15.38
N LEU A 9 28.93 46.19 16.54
CA LEU A 9 28.02 45.52 17.45
C LEU A 9 26.55 45.94 17.29
N ALA A 10 26.22 46.82 16.34
CA ALA A 10 24.89 47.44 16.25
C ALA A 10 24.31 47.51 14.82
N VAL A 11 24.65 46.56 13.94
CA VAL A 11 24.02 46.44 12.61
C VAL A 11 23.53 45.02 12.28
N PHE A 12 23.89 44.00 13.05
CA PHE A 12 23.35 42.64 12.87
C PHE A 12 22.10 42.33 13.71
N THR A 13 21.49 43.35 14.32
CA THR A 13 20.23 43.24 15.08
C THR A 13 18.99 43.63 14.25
N ALA A 14 19.10 43.67 12.92
CA ALA A 14 18.01 44.08 12.02
C ALA A 14 17.76 43.11 10.85
N VAL A 15 18.05 41.81 11.03
CA VAL A 15 17.58 40.72 10.15
C VAL A 15 16.92 39.61 11.00
N LEU A 16 16.33 40.02 12.14
CA LEU A 16 15.67 39.15 13.13
C LEU A 16 14.13 39.30 13.11
N MET A 17 13.56 39.95 12.10
CA MET A 17 12.11 40.04 11.87
C MET A 17 11.86 40.01 10.36
N ILE A 18 10.89 39.20 9.91
CA ILE A 18 10.57 38.85 8.49
C ILE A 18 11.12 37.50 8.01
N PHE A 19 11.04 36.45 8.83
CA PHE A 19 10.64 35.11 8.34
C PHE A 19 9.82 34.40 9.42
N GLY A 20 8.92 35.18 10.04
CA GLY A 20 7.84 34.65 10.85
C GLY A 20 6.65 34.39 9.96
N THR A 21 6.64 33.23 9.29
CA THR A 21 5.40 32.58 8.87
C THR A 21 5.67 31.11 8.61
N PHE A 22 5.09 30.30 9.50
CA PHE A 22 4.32 29.12 9.12
C PHE A 22 5.06 28.07 8.28
N ILE A 23 5.54 27.00 8.93
CA ILE A 23 5.02 25.65 8.65
C ILE A 23 5.00 24.88 9.98
N ALA A 24 3.81 24.79 10.58
CA ALA A 24 3.46 23.67 11.43
C ALA A 24 3.40 22.43 10.51
N GLY A 25 4.41 21.57 10.63
CA GLY A 25 4.42 20.23 10.03
C GLY A 25 4.05 19.23 11.11
N GLU A 26 2.80 18.81 11.08
CA GLU A 26 2.17 17.91 12.05
C GLU A 26 2.78 16.51 12.08
N ALA A 27 2.48 15.83 13.18
CA ALA A 27 2.85 14.48 13.50
C ALA A 27 2.63 13.51 12.34
N LYS A 28 3.58 12.59 12.17
CA LYS A 28 3.54 11.52 11.19
C LYS A 28 2.47 10.50 11.59
N ALA A 29 1.21 10.78 11.24
CA ALA A 29 0.15 9.80 11.24
C ALA A 29 0.45 8.78 10.12
N TYR A 30 0.87 7.57 10.48
CA TYR A 30 0.87 6.45 9.55
C TYR A 30 -0.57 5.91 9.45
N ALA A 31 -1.44 6.68 8.80
CA ALA A 31 -2.71 6.18 8.31
C ALA A 31 -2.41 5.19 7.19
N ALA A 32 -2.84 3.95 7.36
CA ALA A 32 -2.45 2.88 6.48
C ALA A 32 -3.71 2.27 5.90
N SER A 33 -3.79 2.27 4.57
CA SER A 33 -4.87 1.64 3.82
C SER A 33 -4.99 0.16 4.21
N GLY A 34 -6.17 -0.45 4.02
CA GLY A 34 -6.39 -1.88 4.32
C GLY A 34 -5.34 -2.83 3.73
N ASP A 35 -4.67 -2.37 2.67
CA ASP A 35 -3.55 -3.03 1.96
C ASP A 35 -2.21 -2.98 2.70
N THR A 36 -2.15 -2.33 3.87
CA THR A 36 -0.91 -2.16 4.63
C THR A 36 -0.40 -3.51 5.09
N THR A 37 0.85 -3.80 4.72
CA THR A 37 1.49 -5.05 5.12
C THR A 37 1.81 -5.01 6.62
N VAL A 38 1.24 -5.96 7.34
CA VAL A 38 1.54 -6.28 8.73
C VAL A 38 1.98 -7.73 8.84
N TYR A 39 2.52 -8.12 9.99
CA TYR A 39 3.07 -9.45 10.19
C TYR A 39 2.33 -10.21 11.27
N ILE A 40 2.07 -11.50 11.04
CA ILE A 40 1.47 -12.40 12.03
C ILE A 40 2.41 -13.55 12.33
N THR A 41 2.22 -14.15 13.50
CA THR A 41 2.86 -15.43 13.86
C THR A 41 1.93 -16.59 13.53
N LYS A 42 2.50 -17.79 13.34
CA LYS A 42 1.77 -18.99 12.91
C LYS A 42 0.57 -19.34 13.81
N SER A 43 0.71 -19.13 15.13
CA SER A 43 -0.32 -19.45 16.12
C SER A 43 -0.81 -18.25 16.95
N GLY A 44 -0.22 -17.06 16.79
CA GLY A 44 -0.53 -15.92 17.64
C GLY A 44 -1.87 -15.28 17.34
N LYS A 45 -2.44 -14.58 18.32
CA LYS A 45 -3.71 -13.83 18.19
C LYS A 45 -3.51 -12.37 17.77
N LYS A 46 -2.27 -11.98 17.48
CA LYS A 46 -1.88 -10.59 17.24
C LYS A 46 -1.22 -10.41 15.87
N TYR A 47 -1.37 -9.22 15.31
CA TYR A 47 -0.52 -8.73 14.23
C TYR A 47 0.53 -7.76 14.78
N HIS A 48 1.61 -7.63 14.04
CA HIS A 48 2.87 -7.01 14.45
C HIS A 48 3.41 -6.12 13.33
N ALA A 49 4.19 -5.12 13.70
CA ALA A 49 5.01 -4.34 12.78
C ALA A 49 6.28 -5.12 12.40
N ASP A 50 6.99 -4.68 11.36
CA ASP A 50 8.29 -5.27 11.04
C ASP A 50 9.27 -5.08 12.21
N GLY A 51 10.11 -6.08 12.46
CA GLY A 51 11.11 -6.04 13.53
C GLY A 51 10.59 -6.32 14.93
N CYS A 52 9.32 -6.71 15.10
CA CYS A 52 8.83 -7.10 16.42
C CYS A 52 9.51 -8.37 16.94
N GLN A 53 9.99 -8.34 18.19
CA GLN A 53 10.62 -9.47 18.89
C GLN A 53 9.78 -10.76 18.92
N HIS A 54 8.45 -10.66 18.80
CA HIS A 54 7.54 -11.80 18.75
C HIS A 54 7.57 -12.56 17.41
N LEU A 55 8.12 -11.95 16.36
CA LEU A 55 8.24 -12.53 15.02
C LEU A 55 9.50 -13.39 14.85
N ASN A 56 10.39 -13.45 15.86
CA ASN A 56 11.67 -14.18 15.79
C ASN A 56 11.51 -15.68 15.45
N LYS A 57 10.38 -16.28 15.81
CA LYS A 57 10.09 -17.70 15.53
C LYS A 57 9.29 -17.92 14.24
N SER A 58 8.51 -16.91 13.81
CA SER A 58 7.69 -16.97 12.59
C SER A 58 7.26 -15.58 12.16
N LYS A 59 7.52 -15.22 10.90
CA LYS A 59 7.13 -13.95 10.28
C LYS A 59 6.33 -14.24 9.01
N ILE A 60 5.02 -14.02 9.07
CA ILE A 60 4.11 -14.22 7.94
C ILE A 60 3.52 -12.87 7.59
N ALA A 61 3.83 -12.37 6.39
CA ALA A 61 3.25 -11.12 5.89
C ALA A 61 1.76 -11.31 5.58
N THR A 62 0.94 -10.32 5.94
CA THR A 62 -0.49 -10.28 5.65
C THR A 62 -0.93 -8.82 5.56
N THR A 63 -2.09 -8.54 4.97
CA THR A 63 -2.62 -7.16 4.99
C THR A 63 -3.33 -6.89 6.31
N LEU A 64 -3.33 -5.63 6.73
CA LEU A 64 -3.95 -5.19 7.97
C LEU A 64 -5.45 -5.52 7.98
N GLU A 65 -6.13 -5.34 6.84
CA GLU A 65 -7.52 -5.76 6.68
C GLU A 65 -7.71 -7.26 6.90
N ASN A 66 -6.85 -8.10 6.32
CA ASN A 66 -6.93 -9.55 6.50
C ASN A 66 -6.63 -9.99 7.93
N ALA A 67 -5.71 -9.30 8.62
CA ALA A 67 -5.43 -9.54 10.02
C ALA A 67 -6.67 -9.23 10.89
N VAL A 68 -7.30 -8.08 10.66
CA VAL A 68 -8.51 -7.66 11.38
C VAL A 68 -9.69 -8.57 11.08
N LYS A 69 -9.91 -8.94 9.80
CA LYS A 69 -10.93 -9.94 9.40
C LYS A 69 -10.75 -11.29 10.08
N LYS A 70 -9.50 -11.70 10.35
CA LYS A 70 -9.16 -12.93 11.09
C LYS A 70 -9.28 -12.77 12.61
N GLY A 71 -9.80 -11.65 13.11
CA GLY A 71 -9.94 -11.35 14.54
C GLY A 71 -8.60 -11.16 15.25
N LYS A 72 -7.53 -10.82 14.50
CA LYS A 72 -6.22 -10.54 15.10
C LYS A 72 -6.23 -9.13 15.70
N THR A 73 -5.60 -8.98 16.85
CA THR A 73 -5.49 -7.69 17.55
C THR A 73 -4.10 -7.08 17.39
N PRO A 74 -3.92 -5.76 17.50
CA PRO A 74 -2.60 -5.15 17.45
C PRO A 74 -1.71 -5.59 18.62
N CYS A 75 -0.44 -5.84 18.36
CA CYS A 75 0.54 -6.10 19.40
C CYS A 75 0.92 -4.83 20.15
N LYS A 76 0.65 -4.78 21.46
CA LYS A 76 0.96 -3.61 22.30
C LYS A 76 2.45 -3.30 22.38
N ASP A 77 3.32 -4.32 22.27
CA ASP A 77 4.77 -4.16 22.44
C ASP A 77 5.46 -3.52 21.24
N CYS A 78 4.93 -3.73 20.04
CA CYS A 78 5.48 -3.14 18.81
C CYS A 78 4.61 -2.03 18.21
N ASN A 79 3.52 -1.67 18.89
CA ASN A 79 2.58 -0.62 18.51
C ASN A 79 2.36 -0.52 16.98
N PRO A 80 1.86 -1.61 16.35
CA PRO A 80 1.66 -1.61 14.91
C PRO A 80 0.55 -0.64 14.54
N VAL A 81 0.59 -0.18 13.29
CA VAL A 81 -0.49 0.58 12.66
C VAL A 81 -1.84 -0.09 12.90
N THR A 82 -2.84 0.71 13.26
CA THR A 82 -4.25 0.31 13.42
C THR A 82 -5.10 0.87 12.27
N LEU A 83 -6.18 0.16 11.94
CA LEU A 83 -7.23 0.71 11.09
C LEU A 83 -8.12 1.55 11.99
N ASP A 84 -8.03 2.86 11.86
CA ASP A 84 -8.98 3.78 12.48
C ASP A 84 -9.98 4.22 11.40
N ASP A 85 -11.26 4.34 11.75
CA ASP A 85 -12.40 4.59 10.84
C ASP A 85 -12.32 5.92 10.06
N ALA A 86 -11.29 6.74 10.29
CA ALA A 86 -11.05 8.02 9.62
C ALA A 86 -10.30 7.93 8.27
N SER A 87 -9.94 6.73 7.79
CA SER A 87 -9.21 6.56 6.50
C SER A 87 -10.10 6.25 5.28
N ALA A 88 -11.41 6.40 5.39
CA ALA A 88 -12.34 6.30 4.25
C ALA A 88 -12.52 7.66 3.55
N THR A 89 -11.47 8.20 2.93
CA THR A 89 -11.60 9.23 1.88
C THR A 89 -10.44 9.08 0.89
N PRO A 90 -10.69 8.81 -0.41
CA PRO A 90 -9.63 8.60 -1.38
C PRO A 90 -9.22 9.92 -2.06
N ALA A 91 -7.94 10.31 -1.95
CA ALA A 91 -7.08 10.93 -2.99
C ALA A 91 -5.83 11.60 -2.38
N PRO A 92 -4.71 11.78 -3.11
CA PRO A 92 -4.25 11.14 -4.34
C PRO A 92 -2.91 10.39 -4.16
N ALA A 93 -2.68 9.43 -5.06
CA ALA A 93 -1.39 8.79 -5.24
C ALA A 93 -0.28 9.79 -5.61
N THR A 94 0.88 9.66 -4.98
CA THR A 94 2.16 10.05 -5.61
C THR A 94 2.99 8.80 -5.81
N LYS A 95 2.88 8.23 -7.02
CA LYS A 95 3.95 7.43 -7.62
C LYS A 95 4.54 8.26 -8.76
N ALA A 96 5.80 8.61 -8.66
CA ALA A 96 6.70 8.88 -9.79
C ALA A 96 8.10 8.53 -9.26
N VAL A 97 8.90 7.71 -9.95
CA VAL A 97 9.50 8.06 -11.23
C VAL A 97 9.34 6.95 -12.27
N ALA A 98 8.83 7.35 -13.44
CA ALA A 98 8.91 6.66 -14.72
C ALA A 98 10.12 7.17 -15.54
N PRO A 99 10.40 6.60 -16.73
CA PRO A 99 9.90 7.26 -17.95
C PRO A 99 9.17 6.24 -18.87
N ALA A 100 7.92 6.48 -19.28
CA ALA A 100 7.47 7.23 -20.47
C ALA A 100 8.13 6.72 -21.77
N ALA A 101 7.44 6.31 -22.86
CA ALA A 101 6.06 6.42 -23.33
C ALA A 101 5.76 5.18 -24.24
N THR A 102 4.54 4.80 -24.63
CA THR A 102 3.50 5.57 -25.33
C THR A 102 2.12 4.93 -25.20
N ASN A 103 1.11 5.80 -25.20
CA ASN A 103 -0.30 5.57 -24.97
C ASN A 103 -1.01 4.75 -26.06
N THR A 104 -2.06 4.02 -25.65
CA THR A 104 -3.40 4.19 -26.24
C THR A 104 -4.43 4.15 -25.11
N THR A 105 -5.16 5.25 -24.95
CA THR A 105 -6.39 5.38 -24.17
C THR A 105 -7.55 4.79 -24.96
N ALA A 106 -8.37 3.96 -24.31
CA ALA A 106 -9.78 3.83 -24.69
C ALA A 106 -10.60 3.71 -23.40
N ALA A 107 -11.30 4.78 -23.08
CA ALA A 107 -12.43 4.73 -22.17
C ALA A 107 -13.43 3.70 -22.71
N ALA A 108 -13.69 2.65 -21.94
CA ALA A 108 -14.77 1.71 -22.20
C ALA A 108 -15.71 1.69 -20.99
N THR A 109 -16.93 2.12 -21.29
CA THR A 109 -18.20 1.93 -20.60
C THR A 109 -18.30 0.61 -19.81
N PRO A 110 -19.03 0.55 -18.66
CA PRO A 110 -19.06 -0.62 -17.76
C PRO A 110 -19.74 -1.88 -18.33
N ALA A 111 -20.29 -1.85 -19.55
CA ALA A 111 -21.17 -2.89 -20.07
C ALA A 111 -20.43 -4.11 -20.67
N THR A 112 -19.16 -3.99 -21.05
CA THR A 112 -18.40 -5.06 -21.72
C THR A 112 -17.53 -5.87 -20.75
N ALA A 113 -17.24 -5.32 -19.57
CA ALA A 113 -16.44 -5.99 -18.55
C ALA A 113 -17.11 -7.29 -18.08
N ASP A 114 -18.44 -7.27 -17.90
CA ASP A 114 -19.19 -8.41 -17.37
C ASP A 114 -19.10 -9.63 -18.30
N ALA A 115 -19.21 -9.44 -19.62
CA ALA A 115 -19.07 -10.52 -20.60
C ALA A 115 -17.66 -11.12 -20.65
N THR A 116 -16.63 -10.28 -20.53
CA THR A 116 -15.22 -10.75 -20.51
C THR A 116 -14.86 -11.45 -19.20
N VAL A 117 -15.44 -11.02 -18.07
CA VAL A 117 -15.26 -11.67 -16.77
C VAL A 117 -15.95 -13.03 -16.76
N GLU A 118 -17.16 -13.12 -17.30
CA GLU A 118 -17.88 -14.40 -17.44
C GLU A 118 -17.12 -15.39 -18.33
N ALA A 119 -16.49 -14.93 -19.42
CA ALA A 119 -15.66 -15.78 -20.28
C ALA A 119 -14.44 -16.38 -19.55
N LEU A 120 -13.99 -15.82 -18.43
CA LEU A 120 -12.88 -16.40 -17.63
C LEU A 120 -13.25 -17.74 -17.00
N LYS A 121 -14.55 -18.02 -16.78
CA LYS A 121 -15.01 -19.30 -16.21
C LYS A 121 -14.63 -20.48 -17.10
N THR A 122 -14.64 -20.27 -18.41
CA THR A 122 -14.33 -21.27 -19.44
C THR A 122 -13.01 -21.01 -20.16
N TYR A 123 -12.16 -20.13 -19.61
CA TYR A 123 -10.85 -19.83 -20.17
C TYR A 123 -10.00 -21.10 -20.36
N LYS A 124 -9.40 -21.24 -21.56
CA LYS A 124 -8.65 -22.43 -21.99
C LYS A 124 -7.47 -22.80 -21.06
N GLY A 125 -6.88 -21.81 -20.38
CA GLY A 125 -5.78 -22.03 -19.45
C GLY A 125 -6.21 -22.43 -18.04
N ASN A 126 -7.51 -22.62 -17.78
CA ASN A 126 -7.99 -23.14 -16.51
C ASN A 126 -7.52 -24.60 -16.32
N THR A 127 -7.03 -24.90 -15.13
CA THR A 127 -6.49 -26.19 -14.68
C THR A 127 -6.96 -26.48 -13.25
N LYS A 128 -6.57 -27.63 -12.69
CA LYS A 128 -6.88 -27.97 -11.29
C LYS A 128 -6.28 -26.98 -10.27
N ASP A 129 -5.18 -26.32 -10.65
CA ASP A 129 -4.39 -25.45 -9.76
C ASP A 129 -4.59 -23.96 -10.07
N PHE A 130 -5.31 -23.64 -11.16
CA PHE A 130 -5.55 -22.28 -11.62
C PHE A 130 -6.89 -22.16 -12.36
N ASN A 131 -7.72 -21.21 -11.94
CA ASN A 131 -8.96 -20.80 -12.58
C ASN A 131 -8.91 -19.27 -12.70
N ALA A 132 -8.93 -18.76 -13.93
CA ALA A 132 -8.79 -17.34 -14.22
C ALA A 132 -9.92 -16.52 -13.59
N TYR A 133 -11.16 -17.04 -13.58
CA TYR A 133 -12.29 -16.37 -12.95
C TYR A 133 -12.07 -16.26 -11.43
N THR A 134 -11.77 -17.37 -10.75
CA THR A 134 -11.50 -17.38 -9.31
C THR A 134 -10.32 -16.46 -8.95
N TYR A 135 -9.26 -16.50 -9.75
CA TYR A 135 -8.08 -15.67 -9.55
C TYR A 135 -8.40 -14.18 -9.74
N TYR A 136 -9.23 -13.83 -10.72
CA TYR A 136 -9.66 -12.45 -10.97
C TYR A 136 -10.55 -11.89 -9.84
N ILE A 137 -11.59 -12.63 -9.43
CA ILE A 137 -12.55 -12.13 -8.44
C ILE A 137 -11.95 -11.99 -7.03
N ASN A 138 -10.95 -12.82 -6.70
CA ASN A 138 -10.33 -12.82 -5.37
C ASN A 138 -9.20 -11.77 -5.23
N ASN A 139 -8.78 -11.14 -6.32
CA ASN A 139 -7.65 -10.21 -6.34
C ASN A 139 -8.06 -8.89 -7.01
N ALA A 140 -8.58 -7.95 -6.20
CA ALA A 140 -9.09 -6.67 -6.68
C ALA A 140 -8.03 -5.80 -7.38
N ASP A 141 -6.76 -5.94 -6.98
CA ASP A 141 -5.63 -5.31 -7.64
C ASP A 141 -5.50 -5.75 -9.11
N LEU A 142 -5.74 -7.02 -9.40
CA LEU A 142 -5.68 -7.55 -10.77
C LEU A 142 -6.85 -7.07 -11.61
N GLN A 143 -8.01 -6.81 -11.01
CA GLN A 143 -9.15 -6.22 -11.71
C GLN A 143 -8.82 -4.85 -12.28
N THR A 144 -8.02 -4.07 -11.53
CA THR A 144 -7.60 -2.73 -11.93
C THR A 144 -6.36 -2.76 -12.83
N ALA A 145 -5.37 -3.62 -12.52
CA ALA A 145 -4.07 -3.60 -13.19
C ALA A 145 -4.01 -4.46 -14.47
N ILE A 146 -4.73 -5.59 -14.49
CA ILE A 146 -4.71 -6.56 -15.59
C ILE A 146 -6.03 -6.55 -16.36
N GLY A 147 -7.15 -6.43 -15.64
CA GLY A 147 -8.48 -6.61 -16.21
C GLY A 147 -8.80 -8.09 -16.49
N ALA A 148 -9.96 -8.32 -17.11
CA ALA A 148 -10.50 -9.66 -17.36
C ALA A 148 -9.79 -10.36 -18.55
N ASP A 149 -8.48 -10.58 -18.41
CA ASP A 149 -7.62 -11.17 -19.44
C ASP A 149 -7.00 -12.47 -18.91
N GLY A 150 -7.52 -13.61 -19.35
CA GLY A 150 -7.12 -14.93 -18.85
C GLY A 150 -5.63 -15.23 -19.03
N ASP A 151 -5.04 -14.81 -20.16
CA ASP A 151 -3.62 -15.07 -20.45
C ASP A 151 -2.71 -14.26 -19.52
N LYS A 152 -3.03 -12.97 -19.31
CA LYS A 152 -2.27 -12.13 -18.38
C LYS A 152 -2.46 -12.56 -16.92
N LEU A 153 -3.66 -12.99 -16.54
CA LEU A 153 -3.94 -13.53 -15.21
C LEU A 153 -3.13 -14.81 -14.94
N LEU A 154 -3.08 -15.72 -15.92
CA LEU A 154 -2.27 -16.94 -15.84
C LEU A 154 -0.77 -16.62 -15.74
N LYS A 155 -0.29 -15.66 -16.54
CA LYS A 155 1.10 -15.18 -16.46
C LYS A 155 1.42 -14.63 -15.07
N HIS A 156 0.56 -13.75 -14.54
CA HIS A 156 0.74 -13.18 -13.21
C HIS A 156 0.73 -14.25 -12.11
N TYR A 157 -0.18 -15.22 -12.19
CA TYR A 157 -0.22 -16.34 -11.26
C TYR A 157 1.08 -17.16 -11.28
N ASN A 158 1.64 -17.38 -12.48
CA ASN A 158 2.86 -18.13 -12.65
C ASN A 158 4.11 -17.41 -12.15
N GLU A 159 4.21 -16.10 -12.39
CA GLU A 159 5.37 -15.29 -12.04
C GLU A 159 5.36 -14.86 -10.55
N TYR A 160 4.19 -14.50 -10.02
CA TYR A 160 4.06 -13.88 -8.69
C TYR A 160 3.05 -14.61 -7.82
N GLY A 161 1.86 -14.92 -8.34
CA GLY A 161 0.75 -15.41 -7.54
C GLY A 161 1.05 -16.67 -6.72
N LYS A 162 1.82 -17.62 -7.27
CA LYS A 162 2.26 -18.82 -6.54
C LYS A 162 3.23 -18.50 -5.39
N ALA A 163 4.20 -17.63 -5.62
CA ALA A 163 5.16 -17.21 -4.60
C ALA A 163 4.47 -16.40 -3.48
N GLU A 164 3.45 -15.63 -3.85
CA GLU A 164 2.62 -14.84 -2.94
C GLU A 164 1.55 -15.67 -2.22
N GLY A 165 1.34 -16.94 -2.61
CA GLY A 165 0.33 -17.81 -2.02
C GLY A 165 -1.11 -17.39 -2.32
N ARG A 166 -1.33 -16.70 -3.44
CA ARG A 166 -2.66 -16.23 -3.86
C ARG A 166 -3.58 -17.40 -4.23
N ILE A 167 -4.86 -17.25 -3.91
CA ILE A 167 -5.90 -18.26 -4.19
C ILE A 167 -6.35 -18.12 -5.64
N ALA A 168 -6.15 -19.19 -6.41
CA ALA A 168 -6.47 -19.23 -7.84
C ALA A 168 -7.30 -20.46 -8.22
N LYS A 169 -7.99 -21.13 -7.29
CA LYS A 169 -8.78 -22.33 -7.59
C LYS A 169 -10.15 -22.22 -6.95
#